data_AF-A0A6I1ZS40-F1
#
_entry.id   AF-A0A6I1ZS40-F1
#
_cell.length_a   1.000
_cell.length_b   1.000
_cell.length_c   1.000
_cell.angle_alpha   90.00
_cell.angle_beta   90.00
_cell.angle_gamma   90.00
#
_symmetry.space_group_name_H-M   'P 1'
#
loop_
_entity.id
_entity.type
_entity.pdbx_description
1 polymer ?
#
loop_
_entity_poly.entity_id
_entity_poly.type
_entity_poly.pdbx_seq_one_letter_code
_entity_poly.pdbx_strand_id
1 'polypeptide(L)'
;MKDIAELTKQLGEKDSGMRRSAAELLGSTADETVIDALIPVLKDENRFVRQEAVLALKKIGGSRAAEHLTQALNTEKNEFVRDFIKMALERLQSKESASS
;
A
#
# COMPACT_ATOMS: atom_id res chain seq x y z
N MET A 1 -7.96 15.60 -13.17
CA MET A 1 -7.51 14.87 -11.97
C MET A 1 -8.48 13.71 -11.79
N LYS A 2 -8.01 12.46 -11.68
CA LYS A 2 -8.93 11.35 -11.34
C LYS A 2 -9.38 11.54 -9.89
N ASP A 3 -10.66 11.34 -9.62
CA ASP A 3 -11.28 11.43 -8.29
C ASP A 3 -10.85 10.23 -7.43
N ILE A 4 -10.63 10.45 -6.13
CA ILE A 4 -10.33 9.38 -5.15
C ILE A 4 -11.41 8.30 -5.21
N ALA A 5 -12.69 8.67 -5.33
CA ALA A 5 -13.79 7.71 -5.43
C ALA A 5 -13.65 6.78 -6.65
N GLU A 6 -13.25 7.34 -7.80
CA GLU A 6 -13.04 6.58 -9.03
C GLU A 6 -11.79 5.70 -8.94
N LEU A 7 -10.72 6.18 -8.28
CA LEU A 7 -9.53 5.38 -8.03
C LEU A 7 -9.83 4.20 -7.08
N THR A 8 -10.60 4.42 -6.01
CA THR A 8 -11.03 3.36 -5.10
C THR A 8 -11.83 2.29 -5.83
N LYS A 9 -12.71 2.68 -6.76
CA LYS A 9 -13.42 1.71 -7.62
C LYS A 9 -12.46 0.90 -8.48
N GLN A 10 -11.44 1.54 -9.07
CA GLN A 10 -10.45 0.87 -9.92
C GLN A 10 -9.61 -0.19 -9.19
N LEU A 11 -9.54 -0.15 -7.85
CA LEU A 11 -8.91 -1.22 -7.05
C LEU A 11 -9.64 -2.56 -7.14
N GLY A 12 -10.90 -2.59 -7.57
CA GLY A 12 -11.69 -3.82 -7.73
C GLY A 12 -11.80 -4.32 -9.17
N GLU A 13 -11.16 -3.64 -10.13
CA GLU A 13 -11.29 -3.98 -11.54
C GLU A 13 -10.59 -5.30 -11.89
N LYS A 14 -11.11 -5.99 -12.91
CA LYS A 14 -10.57 -7.29 -13.35
C LYS A 14 -9.12 -7.17 -13.83
N ASP A 15 -8.78 -6.06 -14.48
CA ASP A 15 -7.45 -5.82 -15.00
C ASP A 15 -6.47 -5.44 -13.87
N SER A 16 -5.43 -6.25 -13.71
CA SER A 16 -4.40 -6.00 -12.68
C SER A 16 -3.59 -4.71 -12.93
N GLY A 17 -3.49 -4.24 -14.18
CA GLY A 17 -2.84 -2.97 -14.50
C GLY A 17 -3.65 -1.78 -13.98
N MET A 18 -4.97 -1.81 -14.11
CA MET A 18 -5.87 -0.80 -13.53
C MET A 18 -5.79 -0.78 -12.00
N ARG A 19 -5.85 -1.95 -11.35
CA ARG A 19 -5.72 -2.04 -9.88
C ARG A 19 -4.40 -1.47 -9.39
N ARG A 20 -3.29 -1.83 -10.06
CA ARG A 20 -1.96 -1.30 -9.77
C ARG A 20 -1.92 0.22 -9.93
N SER A 21 -2.35 0.74 -11.07
CA SER A 21 -2.35 2.18 -11.35
C SER A 21 -3.19 2.96 -10.34
N ALA A 22 -4.33 2.41 -9.93
CA ALA A 22 -5.16 2.99 -8.89
C ALA A 22 -4.44 3.05 -7.54
N ALA A 23 -3.79 1.96 -7.11
CA ALA A 23 -2.99 1.95 -5.88
C ALA A 23 -1.85 2.98 -5.92
N GLU A 24 -1.15 3.09 -7.04
CA GLU A 24 -0.07 4.07 -7.25
C GLU A 24 -0.57 5.51 -7.08
N LEU A 25 -1.69 5.85 -7.74
CA LEU A 25 -2.27 7.19 -7.72
C LEU A 25 -2.80 7.53 -6.33
N LEU A 26 -3.50 6.61 -5.68
CA LEU A 26 -3.97 6.78 -4.29
C LEU A 26 -2.80 7.01 -3.33
N GLY A 27 -1.72 6.23 -3.44
CA GLY A 27 -0.53 6.43 -2.61
C GLY A 27 0.17 7.77 -2.83
N SER A 28 0.01 8.36 -4.02
CA SER A 28 0.62 9.65 -4.37
C SER A 28 -0.18 10.85 -3.85
N THR A 29 -1.39 10.63 -3.32
CA THR A 29 -2.17 11.66 -2.62
C THR A 29 -1.59 12.01 -1.25
N ALA A 30 -0.85 11.08 -0.64
CA ALA A 30 -0.42 11.13 0.76
C ALA A 30 -1.58 11.34 1.76
N ASP A 31 -2.80 11.00 1.37
CA ASP A 31 -4.01 11.13 2.18
C ASP A 31 -4.23 9.85 3.01
N GLU A 32 -4.24 9.97 4.34
CA GLU A 32 -4.49 8.82 5.22
C GLU A 32 -5.91 8.27 5.08
N THR A 33 -6.87 9.04 4.56
CA THR A 33 -8.26 8.58 4.37
C THR A 33 -8.38 7.44 3.35
N VAL A 34 -7.39 7.28 2.45
CA VAL A 34 -7.39 6.21 1.45
C VAL A 34 -6.74 4.91 1.94
N ILE A 35 -6.19 4.88 3.16
CA ILE A 35 -5.56 3.68 3.73
C ILE A 35 -6.55 2.51 3.73
N ASP A 36 -7.80 2.74 4.15
CA ASP A 36 -8.80 1.68 4.23
C ASP A 36 -9.12 1.04 2.88
N ALA A 37 -9.06 1.83 1.80
CA ALA A 37 -9.23 1.34 0.44
C ALA A 37 -8.03 0.49 -0.02
N LEU A 38 -6.82 0.77 0.47
CA LEU A 38 -5.59 0.07 0.08
C LEU A 38 -5.37 -1.25 0.85
N ILE A 39 -5.99 -1.44 2.02
CA ILE A 39 -5.82 -2.66 2.84
C ILE A 39 -6.15 -3.95 2.08
N PRO A 40 -7.30 -4.06 1.37
CA PRO A 40 -7.62 -5.28 0.62
C PRO A 40 -6.61 -5.60 -0.49
N VAL A 41 -5.98 -4.56 -1.05
CA VAL A 41 -5.02 -4.66 -2.17
C VAL A 41 -3.71 -5.34 -1.73
N LEU A 42 -3.38 -5.31 -0.43
CA LEU A 42 -2.28 -6.09 0.14
C LEU A 42 -2.49 -7.60 0.02
N LYS A 43 -3.70 -8.06 -0.32
CA LYS A 43 -4.06 -9.47 -0.52
C LYS A 43 -4.39 -9.78 -1.98
N ASP A 44 -4.07 -8.87 -2.91
CA ASP A 44 -4.34 -9.06 -4.34
C ASP A 44 -3.68 -10.34 -4.87
N GLU A 45 -4.34 -11.02 -5.80
CA GLU A 45 -3.81 -12.22 -6.47
C GLU A 45 -2.47 -11.93 -7.18
N ASN A 46 -2.32 -10.72 -7.74
CA ASN A 46 -1.15 -10.32 -8.50
C ASN A 46 -0.11 -9.69 -7.58
N ARG A 47 1.08 -10.30 -7.51
CA ARG A 47 2.20 -9.82 -6.69
C ARG A 47 2.62 -8.38 -6.99
N PHE A 48 2.51 -7.91 -8.23
CA PHE A 48 2.88 -6.54 -8.60
C PHE A 48 1.86 -5.53 -8.05
N VAL A 49 0.58 -5.90 -7.99
CA VAL A 49 -0.46 -5.08 -7.36
C VAL A 49 -0.22 -4.99 -5.85
N ARG A 50 0.12 -6.12 -5.20
CA ARG A 50 0.50 -6.12 -3.78
C ARG A 50 1.71 -5.23 -3.49
N GLN A 51 2.76 -5.32 -4.32
CA GLN A 51 3.94 -4.43 -4.20
C GLN A 51 3.56 -2.96 -4.31
N GLU A 52 2.67 -2.60 -5.22
CA GLU A 52 2.22 -1.22 -5.37
C GLU A 52 1.40 -0.73 -4.17
N ALA A 53 0.55 -1.59 -3.58
CA ALA A 53 -0.14 -1.27 -2.33
C ALA A 53 0.85 -1.01 -1.17
N VAL A 54 1.93 -1.80 -1.09
CA VAL A 54 3.00 -1.57 -0.10
C VAL A 54 3.70 -0.23 -0.34
N LEU A 55 3.99 0.12 -1.60
CA LEU A 55 4.55 1.43 -1.94
C LEU A 55 3.61 2.56 -1.58
N ALA A 56 2.32 2.42 -1.88
CA ALA A 56 1.31 3.41 -1.62
C ALA A 56 1.21 3.71 -0.12
N LEU A 57 1.09 2.67 0.71
CA LEU A 57 1.06 2.81 2.17
C LEU A 57 2.37 3.39 2.73
N LYS A 58 3.52 3.02 2.17
CA LYS A 58 4.81 3.64 2.53
C LYS A 58 4.87 5.13 2.20
N LYS A 59 4.27 5.55 1.07
CA LYS A 59 4.22 6.96 0.64
C LYS A 59 3.32 7.79 1.55
N ILE A 60 2.13 7.26 1.87
CA ILE A 60 1.19 7.87 2.82
C ILE A 60 1.85 7.99 4.20
N GLY A 61 2.41 6.89 4.69
CA GLY A 61 3.10 6.85 5.98
C GLY A 61 2.16 6.85 7.17
N GLY A 62 2.71 7.21 8.33
CA GLY A 62 2.00 7.16 9.62
C GLY A 62 1.96 5.76 10.24
N SER A 63 1.66 5.75 11.53
CA SER A 63 1.59 4.54 12.35
C SER A 63 0.54 3.55 11.84
N ARG A 64 -0.58 4.06 11.32
CA ARG A 64 -1.65 3.23 10.73
C ARG A 64 -1.16 2.45 9.51
N ALA A 65 -0.38 3.07 8.61
CA ALA A 65 0.21 2.36 7.49
C ALA A 65 1.23 1.29 7.95
N ALA A 66 2.06 1.62 8.94
CA ALA A 66 3.03 0.67 9.51
C ALA A 66 2.34 -0.55 10.17
N GLU A 67 1.23 -0.35 10.88
CA GLU A 67 0.46 -1.44 11.49
C GLU A 67 -0.06 -2.42 10.42
N HIS A 68 -0.69 -1.91 9.37
CA HIS A 68 -1.26 -2.76 8.32
C HIS A 68 -0.20 -3.47 7.49
N LEU A 69 0.95 -2.83 7.25
CA LEU A 69 2.10 -3.48 6.63
C LEU A 69 2.68 -4.59 7.52
N THR A 70 2.72 -4.40 8.83
CA THR A 70 3.15 -5.44 9.78
C THR A 70 2.20 -6.65 9.75
N GLN A 71 0.90 -6.42 9.71
CA GLN A 71 -0.09 -7.49 9.55
C GLN A 71 0.05 -8.21 8.20
N ALA A 72 0.27 -7.47 7.11
CA ALA A 72 0.49 -8.05 5.80
C ALA A 72 1.74 -8.94 5.75
N LEU A 73 2.83 -8.54 6.41
CA LEU A 73 4.05 -9.34 6.52
C LEU A 73 3.80 -10.72 7.15
N ASN A 74 2.87 -10.81 8.11
CA ASN A 74 2.55 -12.08 8.77
C ASN A 74 1.74 -13.05 7.90
N THR A 75 1.10 -12.55 6.84
CA THR A 75 0.21 -13.35 5.98
C THR A 75 0.74 -13.54 4.56
N GLU A 76 1.67 -12.71 4.12
CA GLU A 76 2.28 -12.79 2.80
C GLU A 76 3.18 -14.03 2.68
N LYS A 77 2.97 -14.79 1.60
CA LYS A 77 3.68 -16.04 1.30
C LYS A 77 4.78 -15.87 0.25
N ASN A 78 4.75 -14.79 -0.54
CA ASN A 78 5.75 -14.51 -1.55
C ASN A 78 6.94 -13.79 -0.91
N GLU A 79 8.09 -14.45 -0.84
CA GLU A 79 9.30 -13.91 -0.20
C GLU A 79 9.72 -12.53 -0.76
N PHE A 80 9.60 -12.31 -2.08
CA PHE A 80 9.91 -11.00 -2.65
C PHE A 80 8.99 -9.90 -2.14
N VAL A 81 7.70 -10.19 -1.93
CA VAL A 81 6.76 -9.21 -1.37
C VAL A 81 7.03 -9.02 0.13
N ARG A 82 7.39 -10.09 0.86
CA ARG A 82 7.77 -10.01 2.28
C ARG A 82 8.96 -9.08 2.48
N ASP A 83 10.03 -9.25 1.72
CA ASP A 83 11.21 -8.37 1.81
C ASP A 83 10.88 -6.93 1.44
N PHE A 84 9.97 -6.75 0.49
CA PHE A 84 9.49 -5.44 0.12
C PHE A 84 8.69 -4.75 1.24
N ILE A 85 7.87 -5.50 1.96
CA ILE A 85 7.16 -5.03 3.15
C ILE A 85 8.14 -4.64 4.26
N LYS A 86 9.17 -5.45 4.52
CA LYS A 86 10.22 -5.14 5.52
C LYS A 86 10.92 -3.81 5.20
N MET A 87 11.36 -3.62 3.96
CA MET A 87 11.99 -2.37 3.52
C MET A 87 11.05 -1.16 3.67
N ALA A 88 9.76 -1.34 3.43
CA ALA A 88 8.78 -0.28 3.66
C ALA A 88 8.63 0.06 5.14
N LEU A 89 8.54 -0.94 6.02
CA LEU A 89 8.44 -0.76 7.47
C LEU A 89 9.67 -0.06 8.07
N GLU A 90 10.88 -0.47 7.68
CA GLU A 90 12.14 0.20 8.09
C GLU A 90 12.14 1.69 7.72
N ARG A 91 11.62 2.01 6.53
CA ARG A 91 11.52 3.39 6.06
C ARG A 91 10.50 4.22 6.86
N LEU A 92 9.41 3.60 7.30
CA LEU A 92 8.39 4.25 8.12
C LEU A 92 8.89 4.49 9.56
N GLN A 93 9.49 3.47 10.16
CA GLN A 93 10.07 3.56 11.51
C GLN A 93 11.21 4.57 11.60
N SER A 94 12.07 4.65 10.56
CA SER A 94 13.14 5.66 10.51
C SER A 94 12.61 7.11 10.41
N LYS A 95 11.43 7.34 9.82
CA LYS A 95 10.82 8.68 9.79
C LYS A 95 10.23 9.08 11.15
N GLU A 96 9.64 8.14 11.88
CA GLU A 96 9.09 8.40 13.22
C GLU A 96 10.21 8.76 14.20
N SER A 97 11.32 8.01 14.19
CA SER A 97 12.48 8.29 15.05
C SER A 97 13.21 9.60 14.74
N ALA A 98 13.08 10.13 13.52
CA ALA A 98 13.70 11.40 13.11
C ALA A 98 12.81 12.63 13.37
N SER A 99 11.54 12.42 13.74
CA SER A 99 10.58 13.49 14.02
C SER A 99 10.27 13.65 15.52
N SER A 100 10.97 12.87 16.37
CA SER A 100 10.88 12.86 17.84
C SER A 100 12.10 13.55 18.44
#